data_AF-A0A3C1ZBL9-F1
#
_entry.id   AF-A0A3C1ZBL9-F1
#
_cell.length_a   1.000
_cell.length_b   1.000
_cell.length_c   1.000
_cell.angle_alpha   90.00
_cell.angle_beta   90.00
_cell.angle_gamma   90.00
#
_symmetry.space_group_name_H-M   'P 1'
#
loop_
_entity.id
_entity.type
_entity.pdbx_description
1 polymer ?
#
loop_
_entity_poly.entity_id
_entity_poly.type
_entity_poly.pdbx_seq_one_letter_code
_entity_poly.pdbx_strand_id
1 'polypeptide(L)' 'TDEPGIYFIPHLIDLWKKEGHCKEFPNFDLLETYKDFGGIRIEDDVLITADGCRFLGKDRIPYHPAEVEEFMNQ' A
#
# COMPACT_ATOMS: atom_id res chain seq x y z
N THR A 1 4.83 9.77 10.51
CA THR A 1 4.29 8.50 10.02
C THR A 1 5.17 8.03 8.88
N ASP A 2 5.42 6.73 8.82
CA ASP A 2 5.96 6.03 7.66
C ASP A 2 4.84 5.15 7.13
N GLU A 3 4.18 5.59 6.06
CA GLU A 3 2.85 5.09 5.67
C GLU A 3 2.72 4.72 4.18
N PRO A 4 3.66 3.95 3.60
CA PRO A 4 3.56 3.56 2.19
C PRO A 4 2.26 2.80 1.93
N GLY A 5 1.62 3.16 0.82
CA GLY A 5 0.38 2.52 0.38
C GLY A 5 0.30 2.37 -1.12
N ILE A 6 -0.43 1.33 -1.55
CA ILE A 6 -0.79 1.09 -2.94
C ILE A 6 -2.30 0.96 -3.06
N TYR A 7 -2.88 1.68 -4.01
CA TYR A 7 -4.32 1.74 -4.21
C TYR A 7 -4.67 1.59 -5.68
N PHE A 8 -5.71 0.80 -5.96
CA PHE A 8 -6.32 0.66 -7.26
C PHE A 8 -7.58 1.53 -7.30
N ILE A 9 -7.40 2.84 -7.44
CA ILE A 9 -8.51 3.81 -7.43
C ILE A 9 -9.20 3.81 -8.80
N PRO A 10 -10.45 3.33 -8.93
CA PRO A 10 -11.08 3.13 -10.26
C PRO A 10 -11.13 4.40 -11.09
N HIS A 11 -11.47 5.54 -10.47
CA HIS A 11 -11.55 6.82 -11.15
C HIS A 11 -10.20 7.29 -11.71
N LEU A 12 -9.08 6.99 -11.03
CA LEU A 12 -7.74 7.34 -11.53
C LEU A 12 -7.31 6.41 -12.67
N ILE A 13 -7.62 5.12 -12.56
CA ILE A 13 -7.36 4.14 -13.63
C ILE A 13 -8.09 4.56 -14.92
N ASP A 14 -9.37 4.91 -14.81
CA ASP A 14 -10.20 5.37 -15.94
C ASP A 14 -9.67 6.67 -16.54
N LEU A 15 -9.29 7.62 -15.69
CA LEU A 15 -8.71 8.89 -16.11
C LEU A 15 -7.41 8.67 -16.90
N TRP A 16 -6.49 7.87 -16.35
CA TRP A 16 -5.20 7.63 -16.99
C TRP A 16 -5.32 6.87 -18.30
N LYS A 17 -6.25 5.90 -18.37
CA LYS A 17 -6.57 5.17 -19.60
C LYS A 17 -7.10 6.11 -20.67
N LYS A 18 -8.01 7.02 -20.29
CA LYS A 18 -8.61 8.02 -21.19
C LYS A 18 -7.58 9.03 -21.69
N GLU A 19 -6.70 9.52 -20.81
CA GLU A 19 -5.69 10.53 -21.14
C GLU A 19 -4.46 9.93 -21.84
N GLY A 20 -4.32 8.60 -21.86
CA GLY A 20 -3.11 7.94 -22.32
C GLY A 20 -1.90 8.25 -21.43
N HIS A 21 -2.13 8.57 -20.16
CA HIS A 21 -1.09 8.94 -19.21
C HIS A 21 -0.15 7.76 -18.96
N CYS A 22 1.15 7.97 -19.15
CA CYS A 22 2.19 6.96 -18.90
C CYS A 22 1.95 5.62 -19.63
N LYS A 23 1.23 5.63 -20.77
CA LYS A 23 0.68 4.43 -21.45
C LYS A 23 1.66 3.29 -21.73
N GLU A 24 2.95 3.54 -21.71
CA GLU A 24 4.01 2.54 -21.85
C GLU A 24 4.23 1.67 -20.59
N PHE A 25 3.74 2.07 -19.42
CA PHE A 25 3.95 1.35 -18.16
C PHE A 25 2.74 0.54 -17.67
N PRO A 26 1.50 1.10 -17.58
CA PRO A 26 0.35 0.37 -17.07
C PRO A 26 -0.23 -0.59 -18.12
N ASN A 27 -0.43 -1.84 -17.73
CA ASN A 27 -1.30 -2.75 -18.45
C ASN A 27 -2.76 -2.45 -18.04
N PHE A 28 -3.43 -1.58 -18.81
CA PHE A 28 -4.81 -1.17 -18.51
C PHE A 28 -5.81 -2.33 -18.57
N ASP A 29 -5.57 -3.36 -19.37
CA ASP A 29 -6.48 -4.53 -19.43
C ASP A 29 -6.40 -5.35 -18.15
N LEU A 30 -5.20 -5.50 -17.58
CA LEU A 30 -5.02 -6.13 -16.28
C LEU A 30 -5.58 -5.26 -15.13
N LEU A 31 -5.39 -3.93 -15.20
CA LEU A 31 -5.89 -3.03 -14.15
C LEU A 31 -7.41 -3.05 -14.00
N GLU A 32 -8.18 -3.37 -15.06
CA GLU A 32 -9.63 -3.54 -14.95
C GLU A 32 -10.00 -4.60 -13.89
N THR A 33 -9.19 -5.66 -13.73
CA THR A 33 -9.47 -6.76 -12.80
C THR A 33 -9.14 -6.43 -11.34
N TYR A 34 -8.56 -5.26 -11.05
CA TYR A 34 -8.17 -4.84 -9.70
C TYR A 34 -9.00 -3.67 -9.17
N LYS A 35 -10.00 -3.18 -9.92
CA LYS A 35 -10.79 -2.00 -9.54
C LYS A 35 -11.58 -2.16 -8.24
N ASP A 36 -11.88 -3.39 -7.83
CA ASP A 36 -12.58 -3.72 -6.58
C ASP A 36 -11.62 -4.09 -5.42
N PHE A 37 -10.31 -4.14 -5.67
CA PHE A 37 -9.31 -4.48 -4.66
C PHE A 37 -9.22 -3.43 -3.54
N GLY A 38 -9.47 -2.16 -3.87
CA GLY A 38 -9.27 -1.04 -2.96
C GLY A 38 -7.77 -0.70 -2.85
N GLY A 39 -7.13 -1.13 -1.77
CA GLY A 39 -5.70 -0.88 -1.56
C GLY A 39 -5.20 -1.28 -0.19
N ILE A 40 -3.89 -1.19 0.00
CA ILE A 40 -3.18 -1.55 1.23
C ILE A 40 -2.34 -0.36 1.67
N ARG A 41 -2.31 -0.10 2.98
CA ARG A 41 -1.37 0.83 3.64
C ARG A 41 -0.82 0.15 4.88
N ILE A 42 0.49 0.21 5.04
CA ILE A 42 1.18 -0.16 6.28
C ILE A 42 1.72 1.14 6.85
N GLU A 43 1.40 1.43 8.11
CA GLU A 43 1.66 2.73 8.73
C GLU A 43 2.32 2.55 10.09
N ASP A 44 3.49 3.15 10.26
CA ASP A 44 4.25 3.18 11.49
C ASP A 44 4.45 4.60 12.01
N ASP A 45 4.40 4.73 13.34
CA ASP A 45 4.80 5.93 14.04
C ASP A 45 6.29 5.88 14.38
N VAL A 46 7.04 6.87 13.92
CA VAL A 46 8.49 6.97 14.10
C VAL A 46 8.89 8.29 14.75
N LEU A 47 9.84 8.22 15.68
CA LEU A 47 10.50 9.36 16.30
C LEU A 47 11.86 9.57 15.65
N ILE A 48 12.12 10.77 15.13
CA ILE A 48 13.42 11.14 14.59
C ILE A 48 14.43 11.33 15.73
N THR A 49 15.63 10.77 15.57
CA THR A 49 16.78 10.93 16.48
C THR A 49 17.93 11.63 15.75
N ALA A 50 19.02 11.94 16.45
CA ALA A 50 20.17 12.65 15.83
C ALA A 50 20.86 11.84 14.71
N ASP A 51 20.70 10.52 14.73
CA ASP A 51 21.39 9.54 13.89
C ASP A 51 20.43 8.63 13.10
N GLY A 52 19.12 8.86 13.16
CA GLY A 52 18.14 8.02 12.48
C GLY A 52 16.70 8.21 12.99
N CYS A 53 16.00 7.10 13.19
CA CYS A 53 14.66 7.10 13.77
C CYS A 53 14.44 5.86 14.66
N ARG A 54 13.44 5.96 15.54
CA ARG A 54 12.98 4.87 16.41
C ARG A 54 11.47 4.68 16.27
N PHE A 55 11.03 3.43 16.10
CA PHE A 55 9.62 3.06 16.18
C PHE A 55 9.03 3.40 17.56
N LEU A 56 7.83 4.02 17.57
CA LEU A 56 7.18 4.49 18.78
C LEU A 56 6.34 3.43 19.50
N GLY A 57 5.82 2.43 18.78
CA GLY A 57 5.03 1.35 19.39
C GLY A 57 5.85 0.43 20.30
N LYS A 58 5.16 -0.31 21.17
CA LYS A 58 5.79 -1.28 22.08
C LYS A 58 6.29 -2.51 21.31
N ASP A 59 5.40 -3.06 20.50
CA ASP A 59 5.63 -4.24 19.66
C ASP A 59 5.20 -3.86 18.23
N ARG A 60 5.89 -4.39 17.22
CA ARG A 60 5.45 -4.21 15.83
C ARG A 60 4.24 -5.10 15.58
N ILE A 61 3.21 -4.57 14.93
CA ILE A 61 2.09 -5.38 14.47
C ILE A 61 2.57 -6.32 13.34
N PRO A 62 2.02 -7.54 13.23
CA PRO A 62 2.29 -8.42 12.09
C PRO A 62 2.01 -7.70 10.77
N TYR A 63 2.97 -7.75 9.85
CA TYR A 63 2.83 -7.11 8.54
C TYR A 63 3.41 -7.95 7.40
N HIS A 64 4.20 -8.98 7.71
CA HIS A 64 4.48 -10.02 6.73
C HIS A 64 3.27 -10.95 6.58
N PRO A 65 2.94 -11.40 5.36
CA PRO A 65 1.74 -12.20 5.11
C PRO A 65 1.56 -13.40 6.05
N ALA A 66 2.62 -14.18 6.28
CA ALA A 66 2.57 -15.35 7.17
C ALA A 66 2.28 -14.98 8.63
N GLU A 67 2.82 -13.86 9.11
CA GLU A 67 2.57 -13.38 10.49
C GLU A 67 1.14 -12.89 10.65
N VAL A 68 0.61 -12.20 9.63
CA VAL A 68 -0.79 -11.75 9.60
C VAL A 68 -1.73 -12.95 9.58
N GLU A 69 -1.48 -13.93 8.71
CA GLU A 69 -2.26 -15.16 8.63
C GLU A 69 -2.23 -15.94 9.95
N GLU A 70 -1.07 -16.09 10.57
CA GLU A 70 -0.95 -16.74 11.88
C GLU A 70 -1.72 -15.99 12.97
N PHE A 71 -1.62 -14.65 12.99
CA PHE A 71 -2.34 -13.81 13.95
C PHE A 71 -3.86 -13.91 13.79
N MET A 72 -4.36 -13.95 12.56
CA MET A 72 -5.80 -14.04 12.27
C MET A 72 -6.41 -15.42 12.57
N ASN A 73 -5.60 -16.46 12.71
CA ASN A 73 -6.05 -17.82 13.02
C ASN A 73 -6.12 -18.12 14.53
N GLN A 74 -5.78 -17.14 15.40
CA GLN A 74 -5.90 -17.22 16.86
C GLN A 74 -7.32 -16.86 17.32
#